data_AF-A0A9E2NPN3-F1
#
_entry.id   AF-A0A9E2NPN3-F1
#
_cell.length_a   1.000
_cell.length_b   1.000
_cell.length_c   1.000
_cell.angle_alpha   90.00
_cell.angle_beta   90.00
_cell.angle_gamma   90.00
#
_symmetry.space_group_name_H-M   'P 1'
#
loop_
_entity.id
_entity.type
_entity.pdbx_description
1 polymer ?
#
loop_
_entity_poly.entity_id
_entity_poly.type
_entity_poly.pdbx_seq_one_letter_code
_entity_poly.pdbx_strand_id
1 'polypeptide(L)'
;MKLLFIRHGEPDYAHDTLTEKGWREAELLAGRIAPLDVRQYYVSPLGRAQDTARPTLQKAGRTAVTLDWLREFTGRVRKPNLPD
;
A
#
# COMPACT_ATOMS: atom_id res chain seq x y z
N MET A 1 3.94 -19.70 10.61
CA MET A 1 4.04 -18.24 10.38
C MET A 1 3.39 -17.92 9.04
N LYS A 2 2.58 -16.86 8.94
CA LYS A 2 1.91 -16.44 7.69
C LYS A 2 2.17 -14.96 7.46
N LEU A 3 2.64 -14.61 6.26
CA LEU A 3 2.86 -13.23 5.82
C LEU A 3 1.96 -12.94 4.61
N LEU A 4 1.35 -11.77 4.58
CA LEU A 4 0.53 -11.30 3.48
C LEU A 4 1.18 -10.05 2.90
N PHE A 5 1.59 -10.12 1.64
CA PHE A 5 2.08 -8.96 0.89
C PHE A 5 0.93 -8.37 0.09
N ILE A 6 0.65 -7.10 0.34
CA ILE A 6 -0.43 -6.36 -0.30
C ILE A 6 0.20 -5.25 -1.13
N ARG A 7 -0.09 -5.25 -2.43
CA ARG A 7 0.24 -4.13 -3.31
C ARG A 7 -0.77 -3.01 -3.10
N HIS A 8 -0.32 -1.76 -3.20
CA HIS A 8 -1.23 -0.61 -3.19
C HIS A 8 -2.29 -0.73 -4.31
N GLY A 9 -3.49 -0.19 -4.08
CA GLY A 9 -4.52 -0.03 -5.10
C GLY A 9 -4.08 0.89 -6.24
N GLU A 10 -4.93 1.08 -7.23
CA GLU A 10 -4.62 1.94 -8.39
C GLU A 10 -4.12 3.33 -7.93
N PRO A 11 -2.85 3.67 -8.22
CA PRO A 11 -2.22 4.84 -7.65
C PRO A 11 -2.54 6.11 -8.44
N ASP A 12 -2.75 7.20 -7.72
CA ASP A 12 -2.56 8.56 -8.23
C ASP A 12 -1.16 9.02 -7.81
N TYR A 13 -0.18 8.85 -8.72
CA TYR A 13 1.20 9.22 -8.45
C TYR A 13 1.41 10.74 -8.33
N ALA A 14 0.56 11.56 -8.96
CA ALA A 14 0.72 13.01 -8.95
C ALA A 14 0.41 13.59 -7.57
N HIS A 15 -0.58 13.02 -6.88
CA HIS A 15 -1.04 13.49 -5.57
C HIS A 15 -0.61 12.58 -4.41
N ASP A 16 0.25 11.59 -4.67
CA ASP A 16 0.67 10.55 -3.73
C ASP A 16 -0.50 9.90 -2.98
N THR A 17 -1.53 9.49 -3.72
CA THR A 17 -2.74 8.88 -3.16
C THR A 17 -3.27 7.79 -4.10
N LEU A 18 -4.55 7.45 -4.00
CA LEU A 18 -5.25 6.52 -4.88
C LEU A 18 -6.20 7.27 -5.80
N THR A 19 -6.41 6.72 -7.00
CA THR A 19 -7.51 7.14 -7.87
C THR A 19 -8.86 6.79 -7.24
N GLU A 20 -9.97 7.28 -7.78
CA GLU A 20 -11.32 6.87 -7.33
C GLU A 20 -11.49 5.34 -7.37
N LYS A 21 -11.00 4.70 -8.43
CA LYS A 21 -10.98 3.24 -8.53
C LYS A 21 -10.09 2.60 -7.47
N GLY A 22 -8.89 3.15 -7.23
CA GLY A 22 -7.98 2.64 -6.20
C GLY A 22 -8.59 2.70 -4.80
N TRP A 23 -9.34 3.76 -4.47
CA TRP A 23 -10.11 3.84 -3.22
C TRP A 23 -11.15 2.72 -3.11
N ARG A 24 -11.89 2.45 -4.19
CA ARG A 24 -12.85 1.32 -4.21
C ARG A 24 -12.16 -0.03 -4.06
N GLU A 25 -10.99 -0.22 -4.65
CA GLU A 25 -10.17 -1.43 -4.47
C GLU A 25 -9.73 -1.59 -3.00
N ALA A 26 -9.31 -0.50 -2.35
CA ALA A 26 -8.89 -0.50 -0.94
C ALA A 26 -10.04 -0.87 0.02
N GLU A 27 -11.26 -0.39 -0.24
CA GLU A 27 -12.46 -0.75 0.53
C GLU A 27 -12.83 -2.24 0.38
N LEU A 28 -12.75 -2.77 -0.85
CA LEU A 28 -12.98 -4.19 -1.11
C LEU A 28 -11.93 -5.07 -0.42
N LEU A 29 -10.66 -4.66 -0.49
CA LEU A 29 -9.57 -5.30 0.23
C LEU A 29 -9.84 -5.32 1.74
N ALA A 30 -10.30 -4.20 2.32
CA ALA A 30 -10.62 -4.13 3.74
C ALA A 30 -11.69 -5.14 4.16
N GLY A 31 -12.70 -5.38 3.31
CA GLY A 31 -13.68 -6.44 3.53
C GLY A 31 -13.08 -7.85 3.64
N ARG A 32 -11.98 -8.11 2.92
CA ARG A 32 -11.27 -9.40 2.94
C ARG A 32 -10.28 -9.52 4.10
N ILE A 33 -9.54 -8.45 4.39
CA ILE A 33 -8.39 -8.49 5.31
C ILE A 33 -8.78 -8.21 6.76
N ALA A 34 -9.70 -7.28 7.02
CA ALA A 34 -10.07 -6.90 8.39
C ALA A 34 -10.59 -8.08 9.27
N PRO A 35 -11.30 -9.10 8.72
CA PRO A 35 -11.72 -10.26 9.52
C PRO A 35 -10.62 -11.27 9.85
N LEU A 36 -9.43 -11.14 9.25
CA LEU A 36 -8.33 -12.08 9.49
C LEU A 36 -7.67 -11.77 10.84
N ASP A 37 -7.25 -12.82 11.55
CA ASP A 37 -6.42 -12.69 12.76
C ASP A 37 -4.99 -12.26 12.37
N VAL A 38 -4.79 -10.94 12.27
CA VAL A 38 -3.51 -10.31 11.91
C VAL A 38 -2.91 -9.64 13.15
N ARG A 39 -1.76 -10.17 13.58
CA ARG A 39 -1.07 -9.67 14.77
C ARG A 39 -0.46 -8.27 14.56
N GLN A 40 0.14 -8.03 13.41
CA GLN A 40 0.87 -6.80 13.10
C GLN A 40 0.64 -6.35 11.65
N TYR A 41 0.58 -5.03 11.47
CA TYR A 41 0.49 -4.37 10.17
C TYR A 41 1.72 -3.50 9.96
N TYR A 42 2.28 -3.55 8.75
CA TYR A 42 3.40 -2.72 8.33
C TYR A 42 3.08 -2.09 6.99
N VAL A 43 3.50 -0.84 6.78
CA VAL A 43 3.14 -0.09 5.59
C VAL A 43 4.29 0.82 5.14
N SER A 44 4.39 1.03 3.82
CA SER A 44 5.31 1.98 3.21
C SER A 44 4.92 3.42 3.58
N PRO A 45 5.87 4.36 3.73
CA PRO A 45 5.56 5.76 4.00
C PRO A 45 4.88 6.50 2.83
N LEU A 46 4.80 5.92 1.63
CA LEU A 46 4.18 6.56 0.46
C LEU A 46 2.65 6.58 0.60
N GLY A 47 2.03 7.71 0.28
CA GLY A 47 0.62 7.96 0.55
C GLY A 47 -0.32 6.95 -0.11
N ARG A 48 -0.07 6.53 -1.36
CA ARG A 48 -0.86 5.44 -1.99
C ARG A 48 -0.88 4.13 -1.20
N ALA A 49 0.21 3.79 -0.51
CA ALA A 49 0.27 2.58 0.31
C ALA A 49 -0.47 2.77 1.64
N GLN A 50 -0.31 3.95 2.24
CA GLN A 50 -1.04 4.37 3.45
C GLN A 50 -2.55 4.35 3.20
N ASP A 51 -2.98 4.96 2.10
CA ASP A 51 -4.38 5.06 1.70
C ASP A 51 -4.98 3.71 1.33
N THR A 52 -4.19 2.77 0.78
CA THR A 52 -4.65 1.39 0.56
C THR A 52 -4.89 0.66 1.89
N ALA A 53 -4.01 0.88 2.87
CA ALA A 53 -4.12 0.23 4.18
C ALA A 53 -5.22 0.84 5.07
N ARG A 54 -5.51 2.13 4.88
CA ARG A 54 -6.37 2.94 5.75
C ARG A 54 -7.75 2.31 6.01
N PRO A 55 -8.54 1.88 5.01
CA PRO A 55 -9.85 1.28 5.26
C PRO A 55 -9.75 -0.04 6.05
N THR A 56 -8.72 -0.85 5.78
CA THR A 56 -8.47 -2.11 6.50
C THR A 56 -8.19 -1.85 7.98
N LEU A 57 -7.29 -0.89 8.26
CA LEU A 57 -6.88 -0.53 9.61
C LEU A 57 -8.04 0.07 10.42
N GLN A 58 -8.82 0.96 9.80
CA GLN A 58 -10.02 1.53 10.41
C GLN A 58 -11.04 0.45 10.77
N LYS A 59 -11.35 -0.44 9.82
CA LYS A 59 -12.31 -1.53 10.03
C LYS A 59 -11.85 -2.56 11.06
N ALA A 60 -10.55 -2.83 11.13
CA ALA A 60 -9.96 -3.73 12.11
C ALA A 60 -9.78 -3.07 13.50
N GLY A 61 -9.90 -1.74 13.62
CA GLY A 61 -9.57 -1.00 14.84
C GLY A 61 -8.09 -1.08 15.21
N ARG A 62 -7.20 -1.04 14.20
CA ARG A 62 -5.75 -1.24 14.35
C ARG A 62 -4.98 -0.09 13.73
N THR A 63 -3.69 -0.01 14.04
CA THR A 63 -2.72 0.86 13.39
C THR A 63 -1.62 0.01 12.75
N ALA A 64 -0.87 0.62 11.84
CA ALA A 64 0.31 0.00 11.23
C ALA A 64 1.58 0.74 11.62
N VAL A 65 2.69 0.01 11.65
CA VAL A 65 4.03 0.61 11.76
C VAL A 65 4.49 1.00 10.36
N THR A 66 4.79 2.28 10.17
CA THR A 66 5.40 2.76 8.93
C THR A 66 6.89 2.40 8.91
N LEU A 67 7.35 1.76 7.84
CA LEU A 67 8.76 1.37 7.67
C LEU A 67 9.32 2.00 6.39
N ASP A 68 10.32 2.86 6.52
CA ASP A 68 10.88 3.62 5.39
C ASP A 68 11.46 2.74 4.28
N TRP A 69 12.00 1.57 4.63
CA TRP A 69 12.58 0.63 3.67
C TRP A 69 11.52 -0.12 2.83
N LEU A 70 10.23 -0.01 3.16
CA LEU A 70 9.13 -0.55 2.35
C LEU A 70 8.75 0.36 1.17
N ARG A 71 9.44 1.49 0.99
CA ARG A 71 9.31 2.31 -0.22
C ARG A 71 9.66 1.50 -1.46
N GLU A 72 9.00 1.83 -2.57
CA GLU A 72 9.40 1.28 -3.86
C GLU A 72 10.81 1.72 -4.23
N PHE A 73 11.41 1.03 -5.21
CA PHE A 73 12.75 1.31 -5.67
C PHE A 73 12.85 2.73 -6.26
N THR A 74 13.66 3.58 -5.63
CA THR A 74 13.92 4.96 -6.07
C THR A 74 15.20 5.10 -6.89
N GLY A 75 15.96 4.01 -7.06
CA GLY A 75 17.19 4.04 -7.82
C GLY A 75 16.92 4.36 -9.29
N ARG A 76 17.79 5.19 -9.88
CA ARG A 76 17.77 5.40 -11.33
C ARG A 76 18.36 4.17 -11.99
N VAL A 77 17.61 3.56 -12.89
CA VAL A 77 18.10 2.47 -13.73
C VAL A 77 18.49 3.06 -15.08
N ARG A 78 19.76 2.95 -15.45
CA ARG A 78 20.18 3.22 -16.84
C ARG A 78 19.61 2.12 -17.71
N LYS A 79 18.69 2.46 -18.61
CA LYS A 79 18.13 1.51 -19.57
C LYS A 79 19.06 1.48 -20.79
N PRO A 80 19.86 0.41 -21.00
CA PRO A 80 20.88 0.39 -22.06
C PRO A 80 20.30 0.53 -23.47
N ASN A 81 18.98 0.34 -23.62
CA ASN A 81 18.27 0.37 -24.89
C ASN A 81 17.55 1.70 -25.14
N LEU A 82 17.64 2.67 -24.21
CA LEU A 82 17.07 4.01 -24.37
C LEU A 82 18.21 5.03 -24.36
N PRO A 83 18.14 6.08 -25.18
CA PRO A 83 19.07 7.20 -25.07
C PRO A 83 18.99 7.83 -23.67
N ASP A 84 20.11 8.39 -23.24
CA ASP A 84 20.25 9.04 -21.93
C ASP A 84 19.33 10.28 -21.80
#